data_AF-A0A2E2DYP1-F1
#
_entry.id   AF-A0A2E2DYP1-F1
#
_cell.length_a   1.000
_cell.length_b   1.000
_cell.length_c   1.000
_cell.angle_alpha   90.00
_cell.angle_beta   90.00
_cell.angle_gamma   90.00
#
_symmetry.space_group_name_H-M   'P 1'
#
loop_
_entity.id
_entity.type
_entity.pdbx_description
1 polymer ?
#
loop_
_entity_poly.entity_id
_entity_poly.type
_entity_poly.pdbx_seq_one_letter_code
_entity_poly.pdbx_strand_id
1 'polypeptide(L)'
;MFLKELSVEQRRMFMALAKRMVLADWKLEPHEQAAIDRVEAELGQSLSVEAKDLLSNDNLGVLTSRKARRIVMYELLVLAQADLTIDSTERYVFDDLAKELKIEPQTMSKLEELSVTGHALLAAGNNDDLHREQVKAVVES
;
A
#
# COMPACT_ATOMS: atom_id res chain seq x y z
N MET A 1 3.00 -6.64 8.49
CA MET A 1 3.27 -5.65 7.42
C MET A 1 4.54 -4.84 7.68
N PHE A 2 5.14 -4.25 6.64
CA PHE A 2 6.27 -3.31 6.66
C PHE A 2 5.89 -1.90 7.10
N LEU A 3 4.60 -1.60 7.25
CA LEU A 3 4.10 -0.30 7.75
C LEU A 3 4.69 0.11 9.11
N LYS A 4 5.17 -0.83 9.91
CA LYS A 4 5.87 -0.56 11.18
C LYS A 4 7.23 0.12 10.99
N GLU A 5 7.83 0.01 9.80
CA GLU A 5 9.09 0.69 9.44
C GLU A 5 8.88 2.14 8.99
N LEU A 6 7.62 2.56 8.80
CA LEU A 6 7.25 3.93 8.44
C LEU A 6 7.10 4.81 9.69
N SER A 7 7.37 6.11 9.53
CA SER A 7 7.03 7.11 10.55
C SER A 7 5.51 7.24 10.71
N VAL A 8 5.05 7.86 11.80
CA VAL A 8 3.60 8.09 12.01
C VAL A 8 2.98 8.87 10.86
N GLU A 9 3.66 9.91 10.37
CA GLU A 9 3.17 10.72 9.25
C GLU A 9 3.11 9.93 7.94
N GLN A 10 4.09 9.06 7.69
CA GLN A 10 4.11 8.18 6.53
C GLN A 10 3.00 7.11 6.60
N ARG A 11 2.71 6.60 7.80
CA ARG A 11 1.57 5.70 8.01
C ARG A 11 0.23 6.40 7.77
N ARG A 12 0.09 7.67 8.18
CA ARG A 12 -1.11 8.48 7.88
C ARG A 12 -1.28 8.67 6.37
N MET A 13 -0.18 8.98 5.68
CA MET A 13 -0.17 9.09 4.22
C MET A 13 -0.58 7.78 3.56
N PHE A 14 -0.01 6.65 3.99
CA PHE A 14 -0.43 5.35 3.51
C PHE A 14 -1.95 5.14 3.69
N MET A 15 -2.50 5.44 4.87
CA MET A 15 -3.94 5.28 5.11
C MET A 15 -4.79 6.21 4.24
N ALA A 16 -4.32 7.43 3.96
CA ALA A 16 -5.00 8.35 3.08
C ALA A 16 -5.04 7.83 1.64
N LEU A 17 -3.91 7.31 1.14
CA LEU A 17 -3.81 6.69 -0.17
C LEU A 17 -4.68 5.43 -0.26
N ALA A 18 -4.61 4.55 0.74
CA ALA A 18 -5.41 3.32 0.80
C ALA A 18 -6.91 3.62 0.73
N LYS A 19 -7.39 4.55 1.56
CA LYS A 19 -8.80 4.98 1.54
C LYS A 19 -9.18 5.64 0.23
N ARG A 20 -8.30 6.45 -0.37
CA ARG A 20 -8.57 7.06 -1.68
C ARG A 20 -8.68 6.01 -2.79
N MET A 21 -7.84 4.99 -2.78
CA MET A 21 -7.85 3.93 -3.78
C MET A 21 -9.14 3.11 -3.70
N VAL A 22 -9.53 2.71 -2.50
CA VAL A 22 -10.80 2.01 -2.24
C VAL A 22 -12.02 2.90 -2.51
N LEU A 23 -11.90 4.22 -2.42
CA LEU A 23 -13.00 5.15 -2.76
C LEU A 23 -12.99 5.57 -4.23
N ALA A 24 -12.01 5.17 -5.04
CA ALA A 24 -11.83 5.65 -6.40
C ALA A 24 -12.94 5.18 -7.36
N ASP A 25 -13.53 4.02 -7.09
CA ASP A 25 -14.64 3.43 -7.85
C ASP A 25 -16.03 3.86 -7.33
N TRP A 26 -16.06 4.71 -6.29
CA TRP A 26 -17.26 5.16 -5.56
C TRP A 26 -18.09 4.03 -4.93
N LYS A 27 -17.50 2.84 -4.75
CA LYS A 27 -18.14 1.69 -4.12
C LYS A 27 -17.17 0.99 -3.17
N LEU A 28 -17.26 1.37 -1.91
CA LEU A 28 -16.65 0.59 -0.84
C LEU A 28 -17.41 -0.72 -0.64
N GLU A 29 -16.82 -1.83 -1.07
CA GLU A 29 -17.31 -3.17 -0.78
C GLU A 29 -16.96 -3.60 0.66
N PRO A 30 -17.77 -4.48 1.30
CA PRO A 30 -17.53 -4.89 2.68
C PRO A 30 -16.16 -5.54 2.93
N HIS A 31 -15.58 -6.17 1.91
CA HIS A 31 -14.30 -6.85 2.01
C HIS A 31 -13.12 -5.86 1.98
N GLU A 32 -13.21 -4.81 1.16
CA GLU A 32 -12.26 -3.69 1.16
C GLU A 32 -12.26 -2.94 2.50
N GLN A 33 -13.45 -2.68 3.06
CA GLN A 33 -13.57 -2.05 4.38
C GLN A 33 -12.93 -2.94 5.48
N ALA A 34 -13.15 -4.26 5.43
CA ALA A 34 -12.53 -5.18 6.37
C ALA A 34 -10.99 -5.20 6.23
N ALA A 35 -10.46 -5.04 5.01
CA ALA A 35 -9.03 -4.94 4.76
C ALA A 35 -8.47 -3.64 5.36
N ILE A 36 -9.13 -2.50 5.15
CA ILE A 36 -8.79 -1.21 5.78
C ILE A 36 -8.81 -1.31 7.31
N ASP A 37 -9.86 -1.87 7.90
CA ASP A 37 -10.02 -2.03 9.35
C ASP A 37 -8.89 -2.88 9.94
N ARG A 38 -8.49 -3.95 9.24
CA ARG A 38 -7.36 -4.80 9.65
C ARG A 38 -6.05 -4.02 9.70
N VAL A 39 -5.81 -3.17 8.70
CA VAL A 39 -4.60 -2.34 8.68
C VAL A 39 -4.64 -1.29 9.79
N GLU A 40 -5.78 -0.63 10.03
CA GLU A 40 -5.93 0.31 11.14
C GLU A 40 -5.66 -0.36 12.50
N ALA A 41 -6.18 -1.58 12.69
CA ALA A 41 -5.92 -2.38 13.88
C ALA A 41 -4.43 -2.74 14.05
N GLU A 42 -3.74 -3.12 12.97
CA GLU A 42 -2.30 -3.44 13.01
C GLU A 42 -1.43 -2.22 13.34
N LEU A 43 -1.86 -1.03 12.90
CA LEU A 43 -1.16 0.22 13.17
C LEU A 43 -1.37 0.74 14.59
N GLY A 44 -2.34 0.19 15.34
CA GLY A 44 -2.55 0.44 16.76
C GLY A 44 -2.88 1.89 17.12
N GLN A 45 -3.25 2.71 16.13
CA GLN A 45 -3.60 4.11 16.29
C GLN A 45 -4.80 4.40 15.39
N SER A 46 -5.79 5.12 15.93
CA SER A 46 -6.77 5.81 15.09
C SER A 46 -6.03 6.90 14.34
N LEU A 47 -5.50 6.54 13.17
CA LEU A 47 -4.90 7.48 12.24
C LEU A 47 -6.08 8.27 11.66
N SER A 48 -6.45 9.35 12.32
CA SER A 48 -7.40 10.31 11.77
C SER A 48 -6.80 10.85 10.48
N VAL A 49 -7.32 10.36 9.36
CA VAL A 49 -7.06 10.89 8.03
C VAL A 49 -8.06 12.02 7.84
N GLU A 50 -7.58 13.25 7.67
CA GLU A 50 -8.47 14.37 7.40
C GLU A 50 -8.98 14.29 5.96
N ALA A 51 -10.19 14.80 5.69
CA ALA A 51 -10.76 14.80 4.34
C ALA A 51 -9.86 15.51 3.30
N LYS A 52 -9.07 16.49 3.74
CA LYS A 52 -8.08 17.18 2.90
C LYS A 52 -6.96 16.26 2.42
N ASP A 53 -6.59 15.25 3.22
CA ASP A 53 -5.54 14.29 2.90
C ASP A 53 -6.01 13.24 1.89
N LEU A 54 -7.34 13.05 1.79
CA LEU A 54 -7.96 12.17 0.79
C LEU A 54 -8.05 12.82 -0.60
N LEU A 55 -8.03 14.17 -0.66
CA LEU A 55 -8.36 14.94 -1.86
C LEU A 55 -7.14 15.55 -2.58
N SER A 56 -5.92 15.42 -2.03
CA SER A 56 -4.72 16.00 -2.65
C SER A 56 -3.48 15.11 -2.54
N ASN A 57 -2.71 15.06 -3.63
CA ASN A 57 -1.36 14.47 -3.68
C ASN A 57 -0.27 15.41 -3.11
N ASP A 58 -0.62 16.62 -2.67
CA ASP A 58 0.33 17.63 -2.17
C ASP A 58 1.18 17.13 -0.99
N ASN A 59 0.69 16.13 -0.26
CA ASN A 59 1.34 15.59 0.93
C ASN A 59 2.30 14.41 0.65
N LEU A 60 2.45 13.95 -0.60
CA LEU A 60 3.40 12.87 -0.96
C LEU A 60 4.86 13.21 -0.57
N GLY A 61 5.17 14.50 -0.34
CA GLY A 61 6.45 14.97 0.17
C GLY A 61 6.91 14.34 1.49
N VAL A 62 6.01 13.76 2.29
CA VAL A 62 6.36 13.00 3.51
C VAL A 62 7.12 11.70 3.21
N LEU A 63 6.98 11.16 1.98
CA LEU A 63 7.66 9.95 1.52
C LEU A 63 9.04 10.30 0.95
N THR A 64 9.90 10.84 1.81
CA THR A 64 11.19 11.43 1.46
C THR A 64 12.22 10.40 0.97
N SER A 65 12.20 9.18 1.51
CA SER A 65 13.16 8.12 1.17
C SER A 65 12.62 7.15 0.11
N ARG A 66 13.53 6.57 -0.71
CA ARG A 66 13.18 5.49 -1.66
C ARG A 66 12.52 4.31 -0.94
N LYS A 67 13.06 3.94 0.22
CA LYS A 67 12.52 2.88 1.08
C LYS A 67 11.08 3.15 1.47
N ALA A 68 10.76 4.35 1.97
CA ALA A 68 9.39 4.69 2.36
C ALA A 68 8.41 4.63 1.18
N ARG A 69 8.80 5.17 0.02
CA ARG A 69 7.97 5.15 -1.19
C ARG A 69 7.65 3.73 -1.66
N ARG A 70 8.65 2.86 -1.65
CA ARG A 70 8.48 1.46 -2.07
C ARG A 70 7.72 0.63 -1.05
N ILE A 71 7.91 0.86 0.26
CA ILE A 71 7.09 0.23 1.30
C ILE A 71 5.62 0.64 1.12
N VAL A 72 5.33 1.92 0.96
CA VAL A 72 3.94 2.38 0.75
C VAL A 72 3.34 1.75 -0.50
N MET A 73 4.06 1.75 -1.62
CA MET A 73 3.58 1.12 -2.86
C MET A 73 3.32 -0.39 -2.68
N TYR A 74 4.25 -1.10 -2.05
CA TYR A 74 4.10 -2.53 -1.76
C TYR A 74 2.84 -2.83 -0.95
N GLU A 75 2.62 -2.09 0.14
CA GLU A 75 1.50 -2.33 1.04
C GLU A 75 0.16 -1.96 0.39
N LEU A 76 0.13 -0.94 -0.47
CA LEU A 76 -1.07 -0.61 -1.26
C LEU A 76 -1.39 -1.72 -2.27
N LEU A 77 -0.38 -2.28 -2.93
CA LEU A 77 -0.57 -3.42 -3.83
C LEU A 77 -1.09 -4.64 -3.08
N VAL A 78 -0.51 -4.97 -1.91
CA VAL A 78 -0.99 -6.09 -1.07
C VAL A 78 -2.44 -5.89 -0.65
N LEU A 79 -2.84 -4.64 -0.35
CA LEU A 79 -4.21 -4.29 0.00
C LEU A 79 -5.15 -4.50 -1.20
N ALA A 80 -4.79 -4.03 -2.39
CA ALA A 80 -5.60 -4.18 -3.60
C ALA A 80 -5.73 -5.65 -4.06
N GLN A 81 -4.83 -6.55 -3.64
CA GLN A 81 -5.02 -7.99 -3.88
C GLN A 81 -6.19 -8.58 -3.05
N ALA A 82 -6.71 -7.87 -2.04
CA ALA A 82 -7.87 -8.33 -1.26
C ALA A 82 -9.12 -8.54 -2.11
N ASP A 83 -9.22 -7.81 -3.22
CA ASP A 83 -10.38 -7.86 -4.13
C ASP A 83 -10.17 -8.91 -5.24
N LEU A 84 -9.12 -9.75 -5.08
CA LEU A 84 -8.72 -10.88 -5.93
C LEU A 84 -8.29 -10.51 -7.35
N THR A 85 -8.46 -9.27 -7.82
CA THR A 85 -7.94 -8.83 -9.12
C THR A 85 -7.80 -7.31 -9.20
N ILE A 86 -6.60 -6.80 -9.51
CA ILE A 86 -6.40 -5.40 -9.87
C ILE A 86 -6.93 -5.19 -11.30
N ASP A 87 -7.97 -4.38 -11.47
CA ASP A 87 -8.56 -4.09 -12.77
C ASP A 87 -7.78 -3.02 -13.57
N SER A 88 -8.22 -2.71 -14.79
CA SER A 88 -7.53 -1.73 -15.65
C SER A 88 -7.57 -0.30 -15.09
N THR A 89 -8.60 0.04 -14.33
CA THR A 89 -8.80 1.36 -13.71
C THR A 89 -7.86 1.52 -12.53
N GLU A 90 -7.79 0.52 -11.66
CA GLU A 90 -6.87 0.48 -10.52
C GLU A 90 -5.42 0.46 -10.99
N ARG A 91 -5.13 -0.28 -12.07
CA ARG A 91 -3.81 -0.26 -12.71
C ARG A 91 -3.38 1.15 -13.10
N TYR A 92 -4.28 1.94 -13.68
CA TYR A 92 -3.99 3.32 -14.04
C TYR A 92 -3.63 4.16 -12.81
N VAL A 93 -4.34 3.97 -11.69
CA VAL A 93 -4.07 4.66 -10.42
C VAL A 93 -2.68 4.29 -9.87
N PHE A 94 -2.34 2.99 -9.89
CA PHE A 94 -1.03 2.53 -9.44
C PHE A 94 0.11 3.03 -10.34
N ASP A 95 -0.07 3.05 -11.66
CA ASP A 95 0.93 3.55 -12.61
C ASP A 95 1.15 5.06 -12.45
N ASP A 96 0.11 5.83 -12.19
CA ASP A 96 0.20 7.27 -11.92
C ASP A 96 0.92 7.54 -10.59
N LEU A 97 0.52 6.84 -9.53
CA LEU A 97 1.18 6.92 -8.22
C LEU A 97 2.66 6.50 -8.29
N ALA A 98 2.99 5.47 -9.08
CA ALA A 98 4.36 5.04 -9.27
C ALA A 98 5.22 6.14 -9.91
N LYS A 99 4.68 6.90 -10.86
CA LYS A 99 5.36 8.06 -11.47
C LYS A 99 5.56 9.17 -10.46
N GLU A 100 4.54 9.51 -9.68
CA GLU A 100 4.62 10.55 -8.64
C GLU A 100 5.67 10.20 -7.57
N LEU A 101 5.71 8.92 -7.17
CA LEU A 101 6.69 8.39 -6.22
C LEU A 101 8.07 8.11 -6.85
N LYS A 102 8.23 8.36 -8.15
CA LYS A 102 9.48 8.10 -8.91
C LYS A 102 9.99 6.67 -8.72
N ILE A 103 9.07 5.71 -8.80
CA ILE A 103 9.37 4.28 -8.76
C ILE A 103 9.60 3.80 -10.19
N GLU A 104 10.72 3.13 -10.41
CA GLU A 104 11.08 2.61 -11.73
C GLU A 104 10.17 1.45 -12.15
N PRO A 105 9.84 1.29 -13.44
CA PRO A 105 8.95 0.22 -13.90
C PRO A 105 9.40 -1.19 -13.48
N GLN A 106 10.71 -1.44 -13.47
CA GLN A 106 11.26 -2.74 -13.05
C GLN A 106 11.07 -2.97 -11.55
N THR A 107 11.18 -1.93 -10.73
CA THR A 107 10.88 -2.02 -9.30
C THR A 107 9.39 -2.24 -9.09
N MET A 108 8.54 -1.49 -9.79
CA MET A 108 7.08 -1.62 -9.69
C MET A 108 6.63 -3.05 -10.00
N SER A 109 7.11 -3.62 -11.11
CA SER A 109 6.80 -5.01 -11.49
C SER A 109 7.20 -6.03 -10.43
N LYS A 110 8.36 -5.85 -9.76
CA LYS A 110 8.78 -6.73 -8.66
C LYS A 110 7.91 -6.57 -7.42
N LEU A 111 7.53 -5.34 -7.08
CA LEU A 111 6.65 -5.07 -5.94
C LEU A 111 5.27 -5.70 -6.16
N GLU A 112 4.76 -5.65 -7.39
CA GLU A 112 3.51 -6.28 -7.79
C GLU A 112 3.59 -7.81 -7.66
N GLU A 113 4.62 -8.45 -8.23
CA GLU A 113 4.83 -9.89 -8.10
C GLU A 113 4.87 -10.35 -6.63
N LEU A 114 5.59 -9.60 -5.79
CA LEU A 114 5.68 -9.87 -4.36
C LEU A 114 4.36 -9.58 -3.62
N SER A 115 3.51 -8.67 -4.13
CA SER A 115 2.24 -8.35 -3.47
C SER A 115 1.26 -9.52 -3.53
N VAL A 116 1.24 -10.27 -4.63
CA VAL A 116 0.41 -11.47 -4.80
C VAL A 116 0.78 -12.54 -3.77
N THR A 117 2.08 -12.80 -3.63
CA THR A 117 2.60 -13.74 -2.61
C THR A 117 2.32 -13.25 -1.20
N GLY A 118 2.54 -11.95 -0.93
CA GLY A 118 2.30 -11.35 0.38
C GLY A 118 0.84 -11.44 0.82
N HIS A 119 -0.10 -11.17 -0.09
CA HIS A 119 -1.52 -11.31 0.17
C HIS A 119 -1.90 -12.76 0.52
N ALA A 120 -1.43 -13.73 -0.28
CA ALA A 120 -1.68 -15.15 -0.03
C ALA A 120 -1.15 -15.62 1.34
N LEU A 121 0.05 -15.16 1.74
CA LEU A 121 0.64 -15.48 3.04
C LEU A 121 -0.15 -14.86 4.21
N LEU A 122 -0.61 -13.61 4.07
CA LEU A 122 -1.45 -12.93 5.07
C LEU A 122 -2.81 -13.60 5.27
N ALA A 123 -3.37 -14.17 4.20
CA ALA A 123 -4.63 -14.93 4.25
C ALA A 123 -4.43 -16.32 4.89
N ALA A 124 -3.30 -16.98 4.62
CA ALA A 124 -3.02 -18.32 5.11
C ALA A 124 -2.44 -18.37 6.54
N GLY A 125 -1.90 -17.27 7.07
CA GLY A 125 -1.27 -17.23 8.39
C GLY A 125 0.04 -18.01 8.48
N ASN A 126 0.74 -18.17 7.35
CA ASN A 126 1.97 -18.96 7.23
C ASN A 126 3.21 -18.17 7.67
N ASN A 127 4.33 -18.90 7.89
CA ASN A 127 5.65 -18.26 8.03
C ASN A 127 6.00 -17.52 6.72
N ASP A 128 6.28 -16.21 6.83
CA ASP A 128 6.57 -15.31 5.72
C ASP A 128 8.03 -14.80 5.71
N ASP A 129 8.94 -15.39 6.49
CA ASP A 129 10.31 -14.88 6.69
C ASP A 129 11.07 -14.69 5.37
N LEU A 130 11.08 -15.71 4.50
CA LEU A 130 11.74 -15.67 3.20
C LEU A 130 11.14 -14.59 2.29
N HIS A 131 9.81 -14.48 2.29
CA HIS A 131 9.09 -13.49 1.52
C HIS A 131 9.43 -12.07 2.01
N ARG A 132 9.54 -11.88 3.33
CA ARG A 132 9.94 -10.60 3.91
C ARG A 132 11.37 -10.22 3.54
N GLU A 133 12.30 -11.17 3.43
CA GLU A 133 13.66 -10.90 2.94
C GLU A 133 13.66 -10.44 1.48
N GLN A 134 12.86 -11.07 0.63
CA GLN A 134 12.71 -10.69 -0.78
C GLN A 134 12.14 -9.27 -0.92
N VAL A 135 11.11 -8.93 -0.16
CA VAL A 135 10.54 -7.57 -0.13
C VAL A 135 11.58 -6.57 0.35
N LYS A 136 12.33 -6.86 1.43
CA LYS A 136 13.41 -5.99 1.94
C LYS A 136 14.44 -5.68 0.87
N ALA A 137 14.91 -6.68 0.14
CA ALA A 137 15.89 -6.49 -0.92
C ALA A 137 15.39 -5.52 -2.01
N VAL A 138 14.10 -5.57 -2.36
CA VAL A 138 13.52 -4.66 -3.36
C VAL A 138 13.33 -3.25 -2.77
N VAL A 139 12.82 -3.11 -1.54
CA VAL A 139 12.55 -1.78 -0.97
C VAL A 139 13.82 -1.03 -0.58
N GLU A 140 14.93 -1.73 -0.35
CA GLU A 140 16.22 -1.12 0.06
C GLU A 140 17.20 -0.84 -1.10
N SER A 141 16.97 -1.39 -2.30
CA SER A 141 17.85 -1.25 -3.48
C SER A 141 18.00 0.17 -4.07
#